data_AF-A0A847XUT6-F1
#
_entry.id   AF-A0A847XUT6-F1
#
_cell.length_a   1.000
_cell.length_b   1.000
_cell.length_c   1.000
_cell.angle_alpha   90.00
_cell.angle_beta   90.00
_cell.angle_gamma   90.00
#
_symmetry.space_group_name_H-M   'P 1'
#
loop_
_entity.id
_entity.type
_entity.pdbx_description
1 polymer ?
#
loop_
_entity_poly.entity_id
_entity_poly.type
_entity_poly.pdbx_seq_one_letter_code
_entity_poly.pdbx_strand_id
1 'polypeptide(L)'
;MPEDNLKTSVLASLFWKSLERGGVSGVQLIVQIILARLLLPEDYGIIALIVVFISISQTFVQSGLGTALIQKREVTDEDYSSVFYLTLVVALVFYGILFLAAPFIAAFYNQPLITPVLRVLGLTLFFGAVNTIQNAIIARNF
;
A
#
# COMPACT_ATOMS: atom_id res chain seq x y z
N MET A 1 31.52 25.04 11.81
CA MET A 1 30.38 25.38 10.96
C MET A 1 29.59 24.10 10.68
N PRO A 2 28.50 23.83 11.41
CA PRO A 2 27.70 22.61 11.29
C PRO A 2 26.69 22.64 10.11
N GLU A 3 26.48 23.80 9.48
CA GLU A 3 25.41 24.00 8.48
C GLU A 3 25.68 23.31 7.14
N ASP A 4 26.93 23.10 6.75
CA ASP A 4 27.29 22.53 5.44
C ASP A 4 27.06 21.02 5.37
N ASN A 5 27.27 20.33 6.50
CA ASN A 5 27.05 18.89 6.62
C ASN A 5 25.55 18.54 6.61
N LEU A 6 24.70 19.39 7.21
CA LEU A 6 23.25 19.23 7.22
C LEU A 6 22.62 19.43 5.83
N LYS A 7 23.10 20.41 5.05
CA LYS A 7 22.61 20.61 3.68
C LYS A 7 22.97 19.44 2.77
N THR A 8 24.19 18.92 2.92
CA THR A 8 24.69 17.78 2.14
C THR A 8 23.97 16.48 2.52
N SER A 9 23.72 16.23 3.81
CA SER A 9 22.98 15.04 4.26
C SER A 9 21.52 15.09 3.80
N VAL A 10 20.84 16.24 3.91
CA VAL A 10 19.45 16.40 3.44
C VAL A 10 19.36 16.20 1.93
N LEU A 11 20.28 16.76 1.14
CA LEU A 11 20.32 16.54 -0.31
C LEU A 11 20.56 15.07 -0.67
N ALA A 12 21.46 14.38 0.04
CA ALA A 12 21.70 12.95 -0.14
C ALA A 12 20.46 12.12 0.22
N SER A 13 19.77 12.44 1.33
CA SER A 13 18.52 11.77 1.74
C SER A 13 17.39 11.99 0.73
N LEU A 14 17.26 13.21 0.17
CA LEU A 14 16.28 13.52 -0.87
C LEU A 14 16.60 12.80 -2.18
N PHE A 15 17.88 12.71 -2.55
CA PHE A 15 18.32 11.96 -3.73
C PHE A 15 18.02 10.46 -3.56
N TRP A 16 18.30 9.89 -2.38
CA TRP A 16 18.01 8.49 -2.07
C TRP A 16 16.52 8.19 -2.13
N LYS A 17 15.68 9.00 -1.49
CA LYS A 17 14.20 8.87 -1.55
C LYS A 17 13.66 9.01 -2.97
N SER A 18 14.23 9.90 -3.77
CA SER A 18 13.82 10.10 -5.16
C SER A 18 14.19 8.90 -6.01
N LEU A 19 15.38 8.33 -5.81
CA LEU A 19 15.83 7.13 -6.51
C LEU A 19 15.00 5.91 -6.12
N GLU A 20 14.69 5.74 -4.83
CA GLU A 20 13.79 4.68 -4.33
C GLU A 20 12.41 4.78 -4.98
N ARG A 21 11.78 5.96 -4.91
CA ARG A 21 10.43 6.17 -5.43
C ARG A 21 10.38 6.08 -6.96
N GLY A 22 11.40 6.59 -7.63
CA GLY A 22 11.57 6.46 -9.08
C GLY A 22 11.79 5.00 -9.50
N GLY A 23 12.57 4.25 -8.73
CA GLY A 23 12.82 2.82 -8.95
C GLY A 23 11.55 1.99 -8.83
N VAL A 24 10.78 2.16 -7.74
CA VAL A 24 9.48 1.48 -7.55
C VAL A 24 8.53 1.82 -8.70
N SER A 25 8.44 3.10 -9.07
CA SER A 25 7.57 3.54 -10.18
C SER A 25 8.01 2.95 -11.53
N GLY A 26 9.32 2.89 -11.79
CA GLY A 26 9.88 2.31 -13.02
C GLY A 26 9.59 0.82 -13.13
N VAL A 27 9.80 0.06 -12.05
CA VAL A 27 9.45 -1.36 -11.99
C VAL A 27 7.96 -1.55 -12.21
N GLN A 28 7.12 -0.74 -11.56
CA GLN A 28 5.67 -0.82 -11.71
C GLN A 28 5.21 -0.53 -13.15
N LEU A 29 5.82 0.43 -13.84
CA LEU A 29 5.55 0.70 -15.26
C LEU A 29 5.91 -0.50 -16.15
N ILE A 30 7.06 -1.13 -15.92
CA ILE A 30 7.46 -2.33 -16.68
C ILE A 30 6.46 -3.46 -16.48
N VAL A 31 6.04 -3.70 -15.23
CA VAL A 31 5.03 -4.71 -14.89
C VAL A 31 3.70 -4.41 -15.61
N GLN A 32 3.27 -3.14 -15.63
CA GLN A 32 2.05 -2.74 -16.33
C GLN A 32 2.15 -2.98 -17.85
N ILE A 33 3.28 -2.68 -18.48
CA ILE A 33 3.50 -2.93 -19.92
C ILE A 33 3.43 -4.43 -20.23
N ILE A 34 4.05 -5.27 -19.38
CA ILE A 34 4.01 -6.73 -19.55
C ILE A 34 2.58 -7.24 -19.41
N LEU A 35 1.86 -6.80 -18.36
CA LEU A 35 0.46 -7.16 -18.15
C LEU A 35 -0.42 -6.73 -19.33
N ALA A 36 -0.22 -5.52 -19.87
CA ALA A 36 -0.96 -5.02 -21.02
C ALA A 36 -0.74 -5.85 -22.31
N ARG A 37 0.39 -6.57 -22.42
CA ARG A 37 0.64 -7.51 -23.54
C ARG A 37 0.13 -8.92 -23.28
N LEU A 38 0.07 -9.34 -22.01
CA LEU A 38 -0.29 -10.70 -21.62
C LEU A 38 -1.81 -10.90 -21.46
N LEU A 39 -2.51 -9.85 -21.01
CA LEU A 39 -3.96 -9.86 -20.81
C LEU A 39 -4.71 -9.47 -22.08
N LEU A 40 -5.86 -10.10 -22.32
CA LEU A 40 -6.80 -9.61 -23.32
C LEU A 40 -7.29 -8.20 -22.91
N PRO A 41 -7.64 -7.32 -23.86
CA PRO A 41 -8.10 -5.97 -23.54
C PRO A 41 -9.26 -5.93 -22.54
N GLU A 42 -10.11 -6.96 -22.57
CA GLU A 42 -11.26 -7.14 -21.68
C GLU A 42 -10.83 -7.43 -20.23
N ASP A 43 -9.79 -8.24 -20.02
CA ASP A 43 -9.28 -8.57 -18.68
C ASP A 43 -8.55 -7.39 -18.04
N TYR A 44 -7.92 -6.54 -18.85
CA TYR A 44 -7.22 -5.35 -18.35
C TYR A 44 -8.18 -4.35 -17.72
N GLY A 45 -9.38 -4.19 -18.29
CA GLY A 45 -10.43 -3.33 -17.72
C GLY A 45 -10.93 -3.85 -16.36
N ILE A 46 -11.06 -5.17 -16.21
CA ILE A 46 -11.45 -5.82 -14.96
C ILE A 46 -10.40 -5.56 -13.87
N ILE A 47 -9.12 -5.76 -14.19
CA ILE A 47 -8.04 -5.51 -13.22
C ILE A 47 -7.99 -4.03 -12.83
N ALA A 48 -8.08 -3.11 -13.80
CA ALA A 48 -8.08 -1.67 -13.52
C ALA A 48 -9.20 -1.28 -12.53
N LEU A 49 -10.41 -1.82 -12.72
CA LEU A 49 -11.53 -1.60 -11.81
C LEU A 49 -11.24 -2.15 -10.40
N ILE A 50 -10.73 -3.38 -10.31
CA ILE A 50 -10.42 -4.03 -9.03
C ILE A 50 -9.34 -3.25 -8.27
N VAL A 51 -8.31 -2.78 -8.97
CA VAL A 51 -7.22 -2.00 -8.39
C VAL A 51 -7.76 -0.74 -7.70
N VAL A 52 -8.77 -0.06 -8.25
CA VAL A 52 -9.37 1.12 -7.60
C VAL A 52 -9.90 0.79 -6.20
N PHE A 53 -10.67 -0.29 -6.06
CA PHE A 53 -11.21 -0.72 -4.76
C PHE A 53 -10.11 -1.12 -3.78
N ILE A 54 -9.07 -1.80 -4.26
CA ILE A 54 -7.90 -2.19 -3.46
C ILE A 54 -7.12 -0.95 -3.01
N SER A 55 -6.83 0.00 -3.90
CA SER A 55 -6.05 1.21 -3.59
C SER A 55 -6.77 2.11 -2.59
N ILE A 56 -8.09 2.27 -2.71
CA ILE A 56 -8.89 2.99 -1.71
C ILE A 56 -8.75 2.31 -0.36
N SER A 57 -8.95 0.99 -0.30
CA SER A 57 -8.86 0.21 0.93
C SER A 57 -7.45 0.25 1.55
N GLN A 58 -6.40 0.16 0.72
CA GLN A 58 -5.00 0.26 1.16
C GLN A 58 -4.69 1.60 1.80
N THR A 59 -5.29 2.70 1.32
CA THR A 59 -5.10 4.04 1.88
C THR A 59 -5.56 4.09 3.34
N PHE A 60 -6.63 3.37 3.70
CA PHE A 60 -7.09 3.25 5.09
C PHE A 60 -6.22 2.30 5.91
N VAL A 61 -5.73 1.20 5.34
CA VAL A 61 -4.84 0.27 6.05
C VAL A 61 -3.50 0.93 6.37
N GLN A 62 -2.91 1.62 5.41
CA GLN A 62 -1.70 2.42 5.56
C GLN A 62 -1.99 3.80 6.18
N SER A 63 -3.16 3.94 6.83
CA SER A 63 -3.57 5.20 7.45
C SER A 63 -2.48 5.78 8.33
N GLY A 64 -2.60 7.09 8.59
CA GLY A 64 -1.64 7.91 9.33
C GLY A 64 -1.26 7.42 10.73
N LEU A 65 -1.71 6.25 11.18
CA LEU A 65 -1.16 5.52 12.33
C LEU A 65 0.34 5.26 12.19
N GLY A 66 0.82 4.83 11.02
CA GLY A 66 2.25 4.67 10.77
C GLY A 66 3.00 6.00 10.87
N THR A 67 2.41 7.06 10.30
CA THR A 67 2.94 8.43 10.37
C THR A 67 2.92 9.00 11.80
N ALA A 68 1.89 8.71 12.59
CA ALA A 68 1.78 9.12 13.99
C ALA A 68 2.90 8.48 14.82
N LEU A 69 3.23 7.23 14.54
CA LEU A 69 4.36 6.54 15.17
C LEU A 69 5.71 7.20 14.82
N ILE A 70 5.89 7.61 13.57
CA ILE A 70 7.08 8.36 13.13
C ILE A 70 7.19 9.70 13.86
N GLN A 71 6.08 10.43 14.00
CA GLN A 71 6.04 11.77 14.60
C GLN A 71 6.10 11.79 16.13
N LYS A 72 5.74 10.68 16.80
CA LYS A 72 5.80 10.57 18.27
C LYS A 72 7.25 10.64 18.73
N ARG A 73 7.56 11.46 19.74
CA ARG A 73 8.94 11.71 20.21
C ARG A 73 9.58 10.47 20.84
N GLU A 74 8.83 9.78 21.70
CA GLU A 74 9.25 8.53 22.36
C GLU A 74 8.23 7.43 22.00
N VAL A 75 8.73 6.31 21.50
CA VAL A 75 7.91 5.18 21.04
C VAL A 75 8.39 3.94 21.80
N THR A 76 7.44 3.22 22.40
CA THR A 76 7.71 1.94 23.08
C THR A 76 7.37 0.75 22.18
N ASP A 77 7.84 -0.44 22.52
CA ASP A 77 7.46 -1.68 21.82
C ASP A 77 5.95 -1.96 21.87
N GLU A 78 5.28 -1.47 22.93
CA GLU A 78 3.82 -1.52 23.07
C GLU A 78 3.12 -0.62 22.04
N ASP A 79 3.69 0.53 21.68
CA ASP A 79 3.13 1.40 20.64
C ASP A 79 3.21 0.74 19.27
N TYR A 80 4.35 0.12 18.93
CA TYR A 80 4.50 -0.65 17.68
C TYR A 80 3.48 -1.78 17.59
N SER A 81 3.34 -2.54 18.68
CA SER A 81 2.40 -3.65 18.78
C SER A 81 0.94 -3.16 18.67
N SER A 82 0.60 -2.07 19.34
CA SER A 82 -0.75 -1.50 19.32
C SER A 82 -1.14 -1.03 17.92
N VAL A 83 -0.24 -0.32 17.23
CA VAL A 83 -0.46 0.11 15.86
C VAL A 83 -0.56 -1.08 14.91
N PHE A 84 0.20 -2.16 15.15
CA PHE A 84 0.09 -3.40 14.37
C PHE A 84 -1.28 -4.02 14.44
N TYR A 85 -1.78 -4.24 15.64
CA TYR A 85 -3.09 -4.87 15.81
C TYR A 85 -4.18 -3.97 15.25
N LEU A 86 -4.08 -2.64 15.41
CA LEU A 86 -5.03 -1.70 14.80
C LEU A 86 -5.02 -1.76 13.28
N THR A 87 -3.87 -1.70 12.62
CA THR A 87 -3.80 -1.76 11.15
C THR A 87 -4.26 -3.12 10.62
N LEU A 88 -3.99 -4.19 11.36
CA LEU A 88 -4.47 -5.54 11.02
C LEU A 88 -6.00 -5.65 11.13
N VAL A 89 -6.61 -5.08 12.18
CA VAL A 89 -8.07 -5.02 12.33
C VAL A 89 -8.69 -4.19 11.20
N VAL A 90 -8.10 -3.04 10.86
CA VAL A 90 -8.56 -2.22 9.73
C VAL A 90 -8.48 -3.02 8.42
N ALA A 91 -7.36 -3.72 8.16
CA ALA A 91 -7.22 -4.58 6.99
C ALA A 91 -8.30 -5.67 6.94
N LEU A 92 -8.58 -6.32 8.08
CA LEU A 92 -9.62 -7.34 8.18
C LEU A 92 -11.02 -6.77 7.89
N VAL A 93 -11.35 -5.60 8.43
CA VAL A 93 -12.64 -4.93 8.19
C VAL A 93 -12.81 -4.58 6.71
N PHE A 94 -11.81 -3.94 6.09
CA PHE A 94 -11.87 -3.60 4.67
C PHE A 94 -11.88 -4.85 3.78
N TYR A 95 -11.11 -5.88 4.12
CA TYR A 95 -11.17 -7.16 3.42
C TYR A 95 -12.58 -7.78 3.50
N GLY A 96 -13.21 -7.79 4.68
CA GLY A 96 -14.57 -8.28 4.86
C GLY A 96 -15.59 -7.51 4.02
N ILE A 97 -15.49 -6.17 4.00
CA ILE A 97 -16.34 -5.30 3.16
C ILE A 97 -16.16 -5.67 1.68
N LEU A 98 -14.92 -5.76 1.19
CA LEU A 98 -14.64 -6.12 -0.20
C LEU A 98 -15.12 -7.54 -0.53
N PHE A 99 -14.94 -8.51 0.37
CA PHE A 99 -15.33 -9.89 0.16
C PHE A 99 -16.84 -10.05 -0.01
N LEU A 100 -17.62 -9.31 0.79
CA LEU A 100 -19.07 -9.26 0.73
C LEU A 100 -19.57 -8.43 -0.45
N ALA A 101 -18.88 -7.33 -0.79
CA ALA A 101 -19.22 -6.46 -1.93
C ALA A 101 -18.87 -7.09 -3.29
N ALA A 102 -17.88 -7.99 -3.35
CA ALA A 102 -17.38 -8.60 -4.58
C ALA A 102 -18.46 -9.17 -5.52
N PRO A 103 -19.42 -10.00 -5.07
CA PRO A 103 -20.50 -10.48 -5.94
C PRO A 103 -21.41 -9.37 -6.45
N PHE A 104 -21.67 -8.32 -5.65
CA PHE A 104 -22.48 -7.18 -6.08
C PHE A 104 -21.77 -6.35 -7.16
N ILE A 105 -20.46 -6.12 -7.00
CA ILE A 105 -19.63 -5.44 -7.99
C ILE A 105 -19.58 -6.27 -9.28
N ALA A 106 -19.37 -7.58 -9.17
CA ALA A 106 -19.37 -8.49 -10.32
C ALA A 106 -20.69 -8.46 -11.10
N ALA A 107 -21.82 -8.43 -10.40
CA ALA A 107 -23.14 -8.32 -11.01
C ALA A 107 -23.37 -6.95 -11.68
N PHE A 108 -22.97 -5.86 -11.03
CA PHE A 108 -23.13 -4.51 -11.57
C PHE A 108 -22.36 -4.31 -12.89
N TYR A 109 -21.15 -4.85 -12.98
CA TYR A 109 -20.32 -4.77 -14.18
C TYR A 109 -20.53 -5.91 -15.17
N ASN A 110 -21.44 -6.86 -14.90
CA ASN A 110 -21.66 -8.07 -15.70
C ASN A 110 -20.38 -8.88 -15.96
N GLN A 111 -19.48 -8.94 -14.97
CA GLN A 111 -18.17 -9.58 -15.07
C GLN A 111 -17.96 -10.55 -13.90
N PRO A 112 -18.23 -11.87 -14.06
CA PRO A 112 -18.17 -12.84 -12.98
C PRO A 112 -16.74 -13.05 -12.44
N LEU A 113 -15.72 -12.79 -13.28
CA LEU A 113 -14.29 -12.84 -12.91
C LEU A 113 -13.93 -11.85 -11.79
N ILE A 114 -14.69 -10.77 -11.60
CA ILE A 114 -14.42 -9.80 -10.52
C ILE A 114 -14.47 -10.46 -9.15
N THR A 115 -15.41 -11.38 -8.91
CA THR A 115 -15.60 -11.97 -7.59
C THR A 115 -14.34 -12.70 -7.08
N PRO A 116 -13.81 -13.71 -7.79
CA PRO A 116 -12.61 -14.41 -7.34
C PRO A 116 -11.38 -13.51 -7.32
N VAL A 117 -11.21 -12.63 -8.31
CA VAL A 117 -10.01 -11.78 -8.42
C VAL A 117 -9.99 -10.74 -7.30
N LEU A 118 -11.11 -10.08 -6.99
CA LEU A 118 -11.18 -9.10 -5.90
C LEU A 118 -10.98 -9.76 -4.53
N ARG A 119 -11.49 -10.98 -4.33
CA ARG A 119 -11.28 -11.74 -3.08
C ARG A 119 -9.83 -12.16 -2.88
N VAL A 120 -9.13 -12.53 -3.94
CA VAL A 120 -7.70 -12.89 -3.88
C VAL A 120 -6.84 -11.65 -3.70
N LEU A 121 -7.04 -10.62 -4.53
CA LEU A 121 -6.26 -9.38 -4.43
C LEU A 121 -6.55 -8.61 -3.14
N GLY A 122 -7.73 -8.76 -2.55
CA GLY A 122 -8.06 -8.22 -1.22
C GLY A 122 -7.10 -8.68 -0.12
N LEU A 123 -6.48 -9.86 -0.25
CA LEU A 123 -5.50 -10.35 0.73
C LEU A 123 -4.23 -9.48 0.79
N THR A 124 -3.95 -8.68 -0.26
CA THR A 124 -2.84 -7.72 -0.26
C THR A 124 -2.95 -6.66 0.84
N LEU A 125 -4.16 -6.42 1.37
CA LEU A 125 -4.38 -5.50 2.49
C LEU A 125 -3.62 -5.93 3.75
N PHE A 126 -3.53 -7.22 4.04
CA PHE A 126 -2.78 -7.72 5.19
C PHE A 126 -1.28 -7.47 5.06
N PHE A 127 -0.73 -7.64 3.85
CA PHE A 127 0.66 -7.28 3.57
C PHE A 127 0.89 -5.78 3.75
N GLY A 128 -0.07 -4.94 3.35
CA GLY A 128 -0.04 -3.50 3.61
C GLY A 128 0.03 -3.14 5.10
N ALA A 129 -0.73 -3.84 5.95
CA ALA A 129 -0.71 -3.64 7.40
C ALA A 129 0.68 -3.95 8.00
N VAL A 130 1.30 -5.06 7.58
CA VAL A 130 2.66 -5.43 7.99
C VAL A 130 3.69 -4.41 7.49
N ASN A 131 3.59 -4.00 6.23
CA ASN A 131 4.53 -3.06 5.60
C ASN A 131 4.53 -1.69 6.30
N THR A 132 3.36 -1.25 6.78
CA THR A 132 3.20 0.05 7.45
C THR A 132 4.14 0.21 8.65
N ILE A 133 4.33 -0.85 9.44
CA ILE A 133 5.21 -0.82 10.62
C ILE A 133 6.67 -0.83 10.22
N GLN A 134 7.04 -1.70 9.27
CA GLN A 134 8.43 -1.78 8.84
C GLN A 134 8.90 -0.45 8.25
N ASN A 135 8.06 0.21 7.47
CA ASN A 135 8.34 1.55 6.97
C ASN A 135 8.45 2.59 8.09
N ALA A 136 7.63 2.50 9.14
CA ALA A 136 7.73 3.41 10.29
C ALA A 136 9.04 3.22 11.09
N ILE A 137 9.48 1.98 11.30
CA ILE A 137 10.75 1.67 11.97
C ILE A 137 11.93 2.22 11.15
N ILE A 138 11.95 1.93 9.84
CA ILE A 138 13.01 2.38 8.93
C ILE A 138 13.05 3.92 8.89
N ALA A 139 11.89 4.57 8.77
CA ALA A 139 11.80 6.03 8.67
C ALA A 139 12.21 6.77 9.95
N ARG A 140 12.19 6.12 11.13
CA ARG A 140 12.67 6.72 12.39
C ARG A 140 14.16 6.54 12.62
N ASN A 141 14.77 5.50 12.05
CA ASN A 141 16.18 5.17 12.21
C ASN A 141 17.09 5.80 11.14
N PHE A 142 16.49 6.52 10.18
CA PHE A 142 17.15 7.31 9.13
C PHE A 142 17.08 8.80 9.44
#